data_AF-A0A0S8BKB5-F1
#
_entry.id   AF-A0A0S8BKB5-F1
#
_cell.length_a   1.000
_cell.length_b   1.000
_cell.length_c   1.000
_cell.angle_alpha   90.00
_cell.angle_beta   90.00
_cell.angle_gamma   90.00
#
_symmetry.space_group_name_H-M   'P 1'
#
loop_
_entity.id
_entity.type
_entity.pdbx_description
1 polymer ?
#
loop_
_entity_poly.entity_id
_entity_poly.type
_entity_poly.pdbx_seq_one_letter_code
_entity_poly.pdbx_strand_id
1 'polypeptide(L)'
;MSRKEQRGGLGRRLAIGIYSIALAYLVIIGFASVIPQVFWPETDEAFDLECRNGLQVLRNEVDELRLGYLSANETDPTRLRERLVSWDLRLNALAERCDEDRVHLLNRYRHRVELSLERFMREEAPLGNRVSEALGPTPSARQTPEPSP
;
A
#
# COMPACT_ATOMS: atom_id res chain seq x y z
N MET A 1 48.47 25.13 57.53
CA MET A 1 47.98 25.50 56.17
C MET A 1 47.81 24.23 55.36
N SER A 2 46.75 23.92 54.64
CA SER A 2 45.40 24.48 54.53
C SER A 2 44.52 23.33 54.01
N ARG A 3 43.55 22.88 54.81
CA ARG A 3 42.62 21.76 54.54
C ARG A 3 41.59 22.07 53.42
N LYS A 4 41.86 23.09 52.60
CA LYS A 4 40.93 23.70 51.64
C LYS A 4 41.18 23.31 50.18
N GLU A 5 42.38 22.88 49.79
CA GLU A 5 42.68 22.54 48.39
C GLU A 5 42.11 21.18 47.93
N GLN A 6 41.93 20.22 48.82
CA GLN A 6 41.35 18.92 48.46
C GLN A 6 39.82 18.94 48.26
N ARG A 7 39.11 19.97 48.78
CA ARG A 7 37.64 20.06 48.66
C ARG A 7 37.18 20.62 47.32
N GLY A 8 37.98 21.46 46.65
CA GLY A 8 37.65 22.04 45.35
C GLY A 8 37.68 21.03 44.20
N GLY A 9 38.66 20.12 44.20
CA GLY A 9 38.78 19.07 43.19
C GLY A 9 37.74 17.96 43.33
N LEU A 10 37.40 17.58 44.57
CA LEU A 10 36.41 16.54 44.84
C LEU A 10 34.98 16.99 44.46
N GLY A 11 34.63 18.24 44.78
CA GLY A 11 33.35 18.83 44.39
C GLY A 11 33.18 18.95 42.87
N ARG A 12 34.26 19.30 42.15
CA ARG A 12 34.25 19.34 40.68
C ARG A 12 34.05 17.96 40.05
N ARG A 13 34.72 16.92 40.58
CA ARG A 13 34.55 15.54 40.11
C ARG A 13 33.15 15.00 40.40
N LEU A 14 32.58 15.34 41.55
CA LEU A 14 31.21 14.97 41.90
C LEU A 14 30.19 15.67 40.98
N ALA A 15 30.36 16.97 40.73
CA ALA A 15 29.50 17.73 39.83
C ALA A 15 29.57 17.20 38.38
N ILE A 16 30.77 16.89 37.88
CA ILE A 16 30.95 16.26 36.57
C ILE A 16 30.27 14.88 36.53
N GLY A 17 30.41 14.08 37.58
CA GLY A 17 29.76 12.78 37.69
C GLY A 17 28.23 12.89 37.60
N ILE A 18 27.62 13.76 38.41
CA ILE A 18 26.16 13.97 38.40
C ILE A 18 25.69 14.47 37.03
N TYR A 19 26.41 15.44 36.43
CA TYR A 19 26.05 15.98 35.13
C TYR A 19 26.17 14.93 34.02
N SER A 20 27.20 14.08 34.08
CA SER A 20 27.39 12.98 33.12
C SER A 20 26.29 11.92 33.22
N ILE A 21 25.84 11.59 34.43
CA ILE A 21 24.73 10.66 34.65
C ILE A 21 23.42 11.27 34.16
N ALA A 22 23.17 12.55 34.46
CA ALA A 22 21.98 13.25 33.99
C ALA A 22 21.96 13.35 32.44
N LEU A 23 23.10 13.64 31.83
CA LEU A 23 23.23 13.70 30.37
C LEU A 23 23.05 12.31 29.74
N ALA A 24 23.65 11.26 30.31
CA ALA A 24 23.45 9.89 29.86
C ALA A 24 21.98 9.47 30.01
N TYR A 25 21.32 9.83 31.10
CA TYR A 25 19.90 9.57 31.33
C TYR A 25 19.02 10.28 30.29
N LEU A 26 19.31 11.55 29.97
CA LEU A 26 18.60 12.29 28.92
C LEU A 26 18.84 11.69 27.53
N VAL A 27 20.05 11.21 27.23
CA VAL A 27 20.35 10.52 25.97
C VAL A 27 19.60 9.19 25.90
N ILE A 28 19.61 8.40 26.97
CA ILE A 28 18.91 7.10 27.03
C ILE A 28 17.40 7.30 26.91
N ILE A 29 16.81 8.27 27.61
CA ILE A 29 15.37 8.57 27.48
C ILE A 29 15.04 9.19 26.14
N GLY A 30 15.90 10.05 25.59
CA GLY A 30 15.72 10.58 24.23
C GLY A 30 15.69 9.44 23.20
N PHE A 31 16.65 8.51 23.30
CA PHE A 31 16.66 7.30 22.46
C PHE A 31 15.44 6.41 22.75
N ALA A 32 15.08 6.16 24.00
CA ALA A 32 13.94 5.34 24.38
C ALA A 32 12.58 5.98 24.07
N SER A 33 12.51 7.30 23.92
CA SER A 33 11.28 8.03 23.55
C SER A 33 11.13 8.17 22.03
N VAL A 34 12.23 8.17 21.27
CA VAL A 34 12.21 8.32 19.80
C VAL A 34 12.13 6.96 19.09
N ILE A 35 12.68 5.89 19.68
CA ILE A 35 12.76 4.57 19.03
C ILE A 35 11.46 3.74 19.02
N PRO A 36 10.52 3.80 20.00
CA PRO A 36 9.38 2.88 19.99
C PRO A 36 8.44 3.13 18.80
N GLN A 37 8.32 4.38 18.34
CA GLN A 37 7.40 4.74 17.25
C GLN A 37 7.89 4.33 15.86
N VAL A 38 9.17 3.96 15.71
CA VAL A 38 9.77 3.59 14.41
C VAL A 38 10.24 2.13 14.39
N PHE A 39 10.57 1.53 15.54
CA PHE A 39 11.20 0.20 15.59
C PHE A 39 10.41 -0.88 16.36
N TRP A 40 9.39 -0.53 17.14
CA TRP A 40 8.56 -1.51 17.85
C TRP A 40 7.11 -0.99 17.98
N PRO A 41 6.27 -1.10 16.94
CA PRO A 41 4.85 -1.01 17.19
C PRO A 41 4.48 -2.23 18.05
N GLU A 42 3.86 -1.97 19.20
CA GLU A 42 2.96 -2.94 19.82
C GLU A 42 2.14 -3.55 18.68
N THR A 43 2.08 -4.88 18.60
CA THR A 43 1.20 -5.58 17.66
C THR A 43 -0.24 -5.36 18.13
N ASP A 44 -0.69 -4.12 18.03
CA ASP A 44 -2.03 -3.68 18.28
C ASP A 44 -2.86 -4.14 17.08
N GLU A 45 -3.98 -4.80 17.36
CA GLU A 45 -4.92 -5.23 16.33
C GLU A 45 -5.37 -4.08 15.40
N ALA A 46 -5.18 -2.82 15.82
CA ALA A 46 -5.33 -1.63 14.99
C ALA A 46 -4.45 -1.62 13.74
N PHE A 47 -3.22 -2.15 13.80
CA PHE A 47 -2.33 -2.28 12.65
C PHE A 47 -2.81 -3.35 11.67
N ASP A 48 -3.37 -4.46 12.19
CA ASP A 48 -3.98 -5.50 11.34
C ASP A 48 -5.24 -4.96 10.65
N LEU A 49 -5.99 -4.05 11.28
CA LEU A 49 -7.14 -3.40 10.66
C LEU A 49 -6.73 -2.47 9.51
N GLU A 50 -5.69 -1.65 9.66
CA GLU A 50 -5.19 -0.80 8.56
C GLU A 50 -4.59 -1.61 7.41
N CYS A 51 -3.79 -2.63 7.72
CA CYS A 51 -3.23 -3.53 6.71
C CYS A 51 -4.33 -4.30 5.97
N ARG A 52 -5.27 -4.91 6.71
CA ARG A 52 -6.41 -5.64 6.13
C ARG A 52 -7.25 -4.74 5.23
N ASN A 53 -7.58 -3.53 5.68
CA ASN A 53 -8.36 -2.58 4.90
C ASN A 53 -7.59 -2.15 3.63
N GLY A 54 -6.30 -1.84 3.75
CA GLY A 54 -5.45 -1.48 2.61
C GLY A 54 -5.36 -2.60 1.56
N LEU A 55 -5.10 -3.84 1.99
CA LEU A 55 -5.05 -5.00 1.12
C LEU A 55 -6.43 -5.32 0.50
N GLN A 56 -7.51 -5.10 1.23
CA GLN A 56 -8.87 -5.28 0.72
C GLN A 56 -9.22 -4.26 -0.37
N VAL A 57 -8.84 -3.00 -0.19
CA VAL A 57 -9.00 -1.96 -1.22
C VAL A 57 -8.22 -2.35 -2.48
N LEU A 58 -6.95 -2.72 -2.33
CA LEU A 58 -6.12 -3.14 -3.47
C LEU A 58 -6.68 -4.38 -4.18
N ARG A 59 -7.22 -5.35 -3.44
CA ARG A 59 -7.91 -6.50 -4.04
C ARG A 59 -9.11 -6.05 -4.86
N ASN A 60 -9.97 -5.21 -4.30
CA ASN A 60 -11.17 -4.73 -4.98
C ASN A 60 -10.80 -3.99 -6.27
N GLU A 61 -9.74 -3.20 -6.27
CA GLU A 61 -9.28 -2.52 -7.48
C GLU A 61 -8.82 -3.48 -8.58
N VAL A 62 -8.17 -4.60 -8.24
CA VAL A 62 -7.82 -5.65 -9.21
C VAL A 62 -9.08 -6.29 -9.78
N ASP A 63 -10.08 -6.53 -8.93
CA ASP A 63 -11.37 -7.11 -9.34
C ASP A 63 -12.15 -6.15 -10.26
N GLU A 64 -12.21 -4.87 -9.90
CA GLU A 64 -12.81 -3.81 -10.72
C GLU A 64 -12.08 -3.65 -12.04
N LEU A 65 -10.74 -3.68 -12.04
CA LEU A 65 -9.95 -3.64 -13.25
C LEU A 65 -10.28 -4.82 -14.15
N ARG A 66 -10.33 -6.04 -13.59
CA ARG A 66 -10.71 -7.23 -14.36
C ARG A 66 -12.09 -7.10 -14.99
N LEU A 67 -13.10 -6.70 -14.21
CA LEU A 67 -14.46 -6.52 -14.70
C LEU A 67 -14.53 -5.43 -15.78
N GLY A 68 -13.80 -4.33 -15.62
CA GLY A 68 -13.72 -3.26 -16.60
C GLY A 68 -13.22 -3.75 -17.96
N TYR A 69 -12.11 -4.48 -17.99
CA TYR A 69 -11.56 -5.03 -19.24
C TYR A 69 -12.50 -6.03 -19.91
N LEU A 70 -13.12 -6.92 -19.13
CA LEU A 70 -14.06 -7.91 -19.65
C LEU A 70 -15.35 -7.27 -20.20
N SER A 71 -15.88 -6.25 -19.51
CA SER A 71 -17.13 -5.60 -19.92
C SER A 71 -16.97 -4.69 -21.14
N ALA A 72 -15.81 -4.04 -21.28
CA ALA A 72 -15.53 -3.12 -22.36
C ALA A 72 -14.91 -3.80 -23.60
N ASN A 73 -14.61 -5.11 -23.53
CA ASN A 73 -13.78 -5.81 -24.51
C ASN A 73 -12.50 -5.01 -24.86
N GLU A 74 -11.86 -4.42 -23.84
CA GLU A 74 -10.65 -3.64 -24.00
C GLU A 74 -9.53 -4.54 -24.53
N THR A 75 -8.68 -3.99 -25.40
CA THR A 75 -7.60 -4.73 -26.08
C THR A 75 -6.24 -4.08 -25.93
N ASP A 76 -6.15 -2.91 -25.28
CA ASP A 76 -4.89 -2.20 -25.08
C ASP A 76 -4.09 -2.72 -23.86
N PRO A 77 -2.97 -3.45 -24.08
CA PRO A 77 -2.14 -3.95 -22.98
C PRO A 77 -1.34 -2.84 -22.28
N THR A 78 -1.16 -1.67 -22.91
CA THR A 78 -0.36 -0.56 -22.34
C THR A 78 -1.11 0.08 -21.18
N ARG A 79 -2.41 0.33 -21.36
CA ARG A 79 -3.30 0.82 -20.31
C ARG A 79 -3.34 -0.12 -19.10
N LEU A 80 -3.28 -1.43 -19.34
CA LEU A 80 -3.26 -2.42 -18.27
C LEU A 80 -2.00 -2.24 -17.42
N ARG A 81 -0.84 -2.19 -18.08
CA ARG A 81 0.46 -2.02 -17.42
C ARG A 81 0.53 -0.72 -16.63
N GLU A 82 0.10 0.41 -17.20
CA GLU A 82 0.10 1.70 -16.51
C GLU A 82 -0.71 1.67 -15.21
N ARG A 83 -1.91 1.07 -15.25
CA ARG A 83 -2.77 0.91 -14.07
C ARG A 83 -2.12 0.00 -13.03
N LEU A 84 -1.52 -1.11 -13.45
CA LEU A 84 -0.86 -2.06 -12.55
C LEU A 84 0.41 -1.46 -11.90
N VAL A 85 1.18 -0.63 -12.61
CA VAL A 85 2.33 0.07 -12.03
C VAL A 85 1.90 0.95 -10.84
N SER A 86 0.81 1.71 -11.00
CA SER A 86 0.28 2.54 -9.91
C SER A 86 -0.21 1.71 -8.71
N TRP A 87 -0.72 0.51 -8.98
CA TRP A 87 -1.16 -0.43 -7.95
C TRP A 87 0.03 -1.04 -7.21
N ASP A 88 1.09 -1.41 -7.92
CA ASP A 88 2.31 -2.00 -7.36
C ASP A 88 3.03 -1.05 -6.41
N LEU A 89 3.11 0.24 -6.76
CA LEU A 89 3.67 1.26 -5.87
C LEU A 89 2.91 1.34 -4.54
N ARG A 90 1.58 1.21 -4.59
CA ARG A 90 0.72 1.25 -3.38
C ARG A 90 0.83 -0.05 -2.57
N LEU A 91 0.97 -1.20 -3.22
CA LEU A 91 1.25 -2.46 -2.53
C LEU A 91 2.60 -2.40 -1.81
N ASN A 92 3.65 -1.90 -2.47
CA ASN A 92 4.98 -1.77 -1.87
C ASN A 92 4.97 -0.82 -0.66
N ALA A 93 4.24 0.30 -0.72
CA ALA A 93 4.07 1.21 0.41
C ALA A 93 3.27 0.59 1.58
N LEU A 94 2.43 -0.41 1.31
CA LEU A 94 1.75 -1.20 2.35
C LEU A 94 2.63 -2.34 2.87
N ALA A 95 3.54 -2.88 2.06
CA ALA A 95 4.39 -4.01 2.41
C ALA A 95 5.29 -3.74 3.62
N GLU A 96 5.75 -2.49 3.78
CA GLU A 96 6.52 -2.08 4.98
C GLU A 96 5.73 -2.21 6.29
N ARG A 97 4.39 -2.26 6.19
CA ARG A 97 3.47 -2.26 7.32
C ARG A 97 2.51 -3.45 7.32
N CYS A 98 2.79 -4.50 6.55
CA CYS A 98 1.91 -5.64 6.42
C CYS A 98 2.71 -6.93 6.56
N ASP A 99 2.02 -8.00 6.96
CA ASP A 99 2.57 -9.35 6.93
C ASP A 99 2.96 -9.75 5.50
N GLU A 100 4.19 -10.25 5.36
CA GLU A 100 4.81 -10.57 4.06
C GLU A 100 4.03 -11.64 3.30
N ASP A 101 3.48 -12.64 3.99
CA ASP A 101 2.73 -13.72 3.35
C ASP A 101 1.43 -13.19 2.72
N ARG A 102 0.73 -12.28 3.42
CA ARG A 102 -0.51 -11.66 2.90
C ARG A 102 -0.24 -10.79 1.68
N VAL A 103 0.85 -10.00 1.72
CA VAL A 103 1.28 -9.16 0.58
C VAL A 103 1.64 -10.04 -0.61
N HIS A 104 2.40 -11.11 -0.39
CA HIS A 104 2.76 -12.07 -1.44
C HIS A 104 1.55 -12.78 -2.04
N LEU A 105 0.56 -13.15 -1.23
CA LEU A 105 -0.67 -13.77 -1.70
C LEU A 105 -1.43 -12.80 -2.63
N LEU A 106 -1.57 -11.53 -2.24
CA LEU A 106 -2.24 -10.53 -3.06
C LEU A 106 -1.47 -10.23 -4.35
N ASN A 107 -0.15 -10.15 -4.29
CA ASN A 107 0.68 -9.98 -5.49
C ASN A 107 0.54 -11.15 -6.47
N ARG A 108 0.53 -12.39 -5.95
CA ARG A 108 0.28 -13.59 -6.76
C ARG A 108 -1.10 -13.57 -7.41
N TYR A 109 -2.11 -13.12 -6.67
CA TYR A 109 -3.46 -12.94 -7.21
C TYR A 109 -3.47 -11.92 -8.36
N ARG A 110 -2.89 -10.74 -8.14
CA ARG A 110 -2.76 -9.68 -9.16
C ARG A 110 -2.07 -10.21 -10.41
N HIS A 111 -0.94 -10.90 -10.27
CA HIS A 111 -0.19 -11.44 -11.40
C HIS A 111 -0.98 -12.49 -12.20
N ARG A 112 -1.76 -13.34 -11.52
CA ARG A 112 -2.65 -14.30 -12.20
C ARG A 112 -3.75 -13.58 -12.98
N VAL A 113 -4.31 -12.50 -12.44
CA VAL A 113 -5.31 -11.68 -13.15
C VAL A 113 -4.69 -11.00 -14.37
N GLU A 114 -3.50 -10.43 -14.24
CA GLU A 114 -2.75 -9.81 -15.35
C GLU A 114 -2.57 -10.80 -16.52
N LEU A 115 -2.03 -12.00 -16.26
CA LEU A 115 -1.86 -13.03 -17.29
C LEU A 115 -3.19 -13.45 -17.93
N SER A 116 -4.25 -13.56 -17.12
CA SER A 116 -5.59 -13.88 -17.63
C SER A 116 -6.12 -12.78 -18.54
N LEU A 117 -5.90 -11.51 -18.21
CA LEU A 117 -6.34 -10.38 -19.01
C LEU A 117 -5.50 -10.24 -20.28
N GLU A 118 -4.19 -10.42 -20.22
CA GLU A 118 -3.34 -10.44 -21.42
C GLU A 118 -3.79 -11.50 -22.42
N ARG A 119 -4.18 -12.68 -21.93
CA ARG A 119 -4.77 -13.73 -22.77
C ARG A 119 -6.13 -13.32 -23.32
N PHE A 120 -7.03 -12.82 -22.48
CA PHE A 120 -8.35 -12.34 -22.89
C PHE A 120 -8.25 -11.30 -24.00
N MET A 121 -7.39 -10.28 -23.84
CA MET A 121 -7.19 -9.21 -24.84
C MET A 121 -6.69 -9.76 -26.18
N ARG A 122 -5.90 -10.83 -26.17
CA ARG A 122 -5.33 -11.44 -27.38
C ARG A 122 -6.32 -12.36 -28.08
N GLU A 123 -7.05 -13.18 -27.33
CA GLU A 123 -7.83 -14.30 -27.85
C GLU A 123 -9.33 -14.00 -27.85
N GLU A 124 -9.87 -13.51 -26.75
CA GLU A 124 -11.31 -13.47 -26.50
C GLU A 124 -11.94 -12.12 -26.88
N ALA A 125 -11.32 -11.00 -26.51
CA ALA A 125 -11.86 -9.66 -26.79
C ALA A 125 -12.07 -9.39 -28.30
N PRO A 126 -11.13 -9.75 -29.21
CA PRO A 126 -11.34 -9.56 -30.65
C PRO A 126 -12.47 -10.43 -31.19
N LEU A 127 -12.69 -11.63 -30.64
CA LEU A 127 -13.80 -12.49 -31.01
C LEU A 127 -15.13 -11.92 -30.51
N GLY A 128 -15.18 -11.42 -29.27
CA GLY A 128 -16.34 -10.75 -28.71
C GLY A 128 -16.78 -9.53 -29.53
N ASN A 129 -15.81 -8.74 -30.01
CA ASN A 129 -16.09 -7.60 -30.89
C ASN A 129 -16.69 -8.04 -32.24
N ARG A 130 -16.13 -9.08 -32.88
CA ARG A 130 -16.70 -9.63 -34.12
C ARG A 130 -18.11 -10.19 -33.93
N VAL A 131 -18.37 -10.85 -32.79
CA VAL A 131 -19.72 -11.34 -32.46
C VAL A 131 -20.68 -10.17 -32.29
N SER A 132 -20.26 -9.12 -31.58
CA SER A 132 -21.07 -7.91 -31.37
C SER A 132 -21.38 -7.20 -32.69
N GLU A 133 -20.40 -7.11 -33.59
CA GLU A 133 -20.59 -6.59 -34.95
C GLU A 133 -21.56 -7.46 -35.77
N ALA A 134 -21.43 -8.79 -35.70
CA ALA A 134 -22.28 -9.72 -36.45
C ALA A 134 -23.73 -9.74 -35.95
N LEU A 135 -23.95 -9.57 -34.65
CA LEU A 135 -25.29 -9.49 -34.05
C LEU A 135 -25.98 -8.14 -34.33
N GLY A 136 -25.21 -7.12 -34.72
CA GLY A 136 -25.70 -5.77 -34.94
C GLY A 136 -26.21 -5.09 -33.67
N PRO A 137 -26.60 -3.80 -33.76
CA PRO A 137 -27.13 -3.08 -32.61
C PRO A 137 -28.44 -3.70 -32.11
N THR A 138 -28.51 -3.99 -30.81
CA THR A 138 -29.72 -4.51 -30.15
C THR A 138 -30.92 -3.57 -30.43
N PRO A 139 -32.10 -4.10 -30.82
CA PRO A 139 -33.25 -3.28 -31.25
C PRO A 139 -33.72 -2.19 -30.27
N SER A 140 -33.34 -2.27 -28.98
CA SER A 140 -33.73 -1.31 -27.95
C SER A 140 -33.16 0.11 -28.15
N ALA A 141 -32.21 0.33 -29.06
CA ALA A 141 -31.68 1.67 -29.36
C ALA A 141 -32.52 2.46 -30.39
N ARG A 142 -33.60 1.89 -30.95
CA ARG A 142 -34.52 2.57 -31.89
C ARG A 142 -35.82 3.05 -31.25
N GLN A 143 -35.79 3.54 -30.00
CA GLN A 143 -36.91 4.34 -29.50
C GLN A 143 -36.71 5.79 -29.95
N THR A 144 -37.10 6.06 -31.20
CA THR A 144 -37.40 7.41 -31.68
C THR A 144 -38.48 7.99 -30.76
N PRO A 145 -38.30 9.16 -30.14
CA PRO A 145 -39.39 9.79 -29.41
C PRO A 145 -40.49 10.14 -30.42
N GLU A 146 -41.66 9.53 -30.24
CA GLU A 146 -42.89 9.85 -30.95
C GLU A 146 -43.25 11.32 -30.63
N PRO A 147 -43.40 12.22 -31.63
CA PRO A 147 -43.84 13.57 -31.35
C PRO A 147 -45.35 13.51 -31.08
N SER A 148 -45.75 13.73 -29.82
CA SER A 148 -47.16 13.88 -29.45
C SER A 148 -47.77 15.14 -30.08
N PRO A 149 -49.07 15.10 -30.45
CA PRO A 149 -49.81 16.20 -31.06
C PRO A 149 -50.11 17.36 -30.10
#